data_AF-A0A7C5M718-F1
#
_entry.id   AF-A0A7C5M718-F1
#
_cell.length_a   1.000
_cell.length_b   1.000
_cell.length_c   1.000
_cell.angle_alpha   90.00
_cell.angle_beta   90.00
_cell.angle_gamma   90.00
#
_symmetry.space_group_name_H-M   'P 1'
#
loop_
_entity.id
_entity.type
_entity.pdbx_description
1 polymer ?
#
loop_
_entity_poly.entity_id
_entity_poly.type
_entity_poly.pdbx_seq_one_letter_code
_entity_poly.pdbx_strand_id
1 'polypeptide(L)' 'TMNARSLLNFFELRCCMHAQWEIRELAWRMLNEVKKIAPTIFRKAGPPCKTRGICPEKREDCPWYPKKKDRT' A
#
# COMPACT_ATOMS: atom_id res chain seq x y z
N THR A 1 -6.09 -18.82 -6.03
CA THR A 1 -4.68 -18.55 -5.62
C THR A 1 -4.18 -17.33 -6.38
N MET A 2 -3.36 -16.47 -5.77
CA MET A 2 -2.83 -15.25 -6.40
C MET A 2 -1.32 -15.36 -6.58
N ASN A 3 -0.80 -14.89 -7.71
CA ASN A 3 0.64 -14.77 -7.91
C ASN A 3 1.19 -13.51 -7.19
N ALA A 4 2.52 -13.39 -7.12
CA ALA A 4 3.18 -12.27 -6.43
C ALA A 4 2.79 -10.90 -7.01
N ARG A 5 2.60 -10.79 -8.33
CA ARG A 5 2.19 -9.53 -9.00
C ARG A 5 0.76 -9.14 -8.62
N SER A 6 -0.15 -10.09 -8.60
CA SER A 6 -1.54 -9.89 -8.17
C SER A 6 -1.61 -9.50 -6.70
N LEU A 7 -0.76 -10.08 -5.84
CA LEU A 7 -0.64 -9.69 -4.43
C LEU A 7 -0.13 -8.26 -4.26
N LEU A 8 0.88 -7.85 -5.03
CA LEU A 8 1.36 -6.46 -4.99
C LEU A 8 0.25 -5.47 -5.34
N ASN A 9 -0.48 -5.71 -6.43
CA ASN A 9 -1.63 -4.87 -6.81
C ASN A 9 -2.73 -4.88 -5.74
N PHE A 10 -3.00 -6.04 -5.13
CA PHE A 10 -3.95 -6.14 -4.02
C PHE A 10 -3.54 -5.26 -2.83
N PHE A 11 -2.27 -5.30 -2.42
CA PHE A 11 -1.77 -4.46 -1.33
C PHE A 11 -1.77 -2.98 -1.68
N GLU A 12 -1.48 -2.60 -2.92
CA GLU A 12 -1.53 -1.20 -3.36
C GLU A 12 -2.95 -0.60 -3.21
N LEU A 13 -3.98 -1.39 -3.53
CA LEU A 13 -5.39 -0.95 -3.44
C LEU A 13 -5.97 -1.08 -2.04
N ARG A 14 -5.74 -2.22 -1.38
CA ARG A 14 -6.45 -2.57 -0.13
C ARG A 14 -5.76 -2.04 1.12
N CYS A 15 -4.47 -1.71 1.06
CA CYS A 15 -3.84 -0.98 2.15
C CYS A 15 -4.14 0.52 2.13
N CYS A 16 -4.90 1.03 1.14
CA CYS A 16 -5.30 2.44 1.08
C CYS A 16 -6.23 2.83 2.25
N MET A 17 -6.16 4.07 2.73
CA MET A 17 -7.03 4.57 3.81
C MET A 17 -8.50 4.68 3.40
N HIS A 18 -8.79 4.81 2.10
CA HIS A 18 -10.15 4.87 1.58
C HIS A 18 -10.79 3.49 1.35
N ALA A 19 -10.02 2.42 1.44
CA ALA A 19 -10.58 1.07 1.42
C ALA A 19 -11.38 0.79 2.70
N GLN A 20 -12.40 -0.07 2.60
CA GLN A 20 -13.16 -0.53 3.76
C GLN A 20 -12.22 -1.06 4.86
N TRP A 21 -12.51 -0.71 6.11
CA TRP A 21 -11.57 -0.91 7.21
C TRP A 21 -11.24 -2.40 7.45
N GLU A 22 -12.21 -3.30 7.27
CA GLU A 22 -12.04 -4.76 7.44
C GLU A 22 -11.03 -5.33 6.43
N ILE A 23 -11.21 -5.02 5.14
CA ILE A 23 -10.28 -5.52 4.10
C ILE A 23 -8.90 -4.88 4.24
N ARG A 24 -8.84 -3.63 4.73
CA ARG A 24 -7.58 -2.95 5.00
C ARG A 24 -6.81 -3.64 6.12
N GLU A 25 -7.47 -3.98 7.22
CA GLU A 25 -6.84 -4.71 8.32
C GLU A 25 -6.35 -6.09 7.86
N LEU A 26 -7.18 -6.82 7.11
CA LEU A 26 -6.79 -8.10 6.52
C LEU A 26 -5.57 -7.95 5.60
N ALA A 27 -5.56 -6.95 4.73
CA ALA A 27 -4.45 -6.70 3.80
C ALA A 27 -3.13 -6.42 4.53
N TRP A 28 -3.16 -5.66 5.63
CA TRP A 28 -1.98 -5.43 6.46
C TRP A 28 -1.49 -6.69 7.17
N ARG A 29 -2.40 -7.53 7.69
CA ARG A 29 -2.06 -8.83 8.29
C ARG A 29 -1.42 -9.76 7.25
N MET A 30 -2.02 -9.87 6.06
CA MET A 30 -1.48 -10.65 4.94
C MET A 30 -0.09 -10.14 4.52
N LEU A 31 0.08 -8.83 4.40
CA LEU A 31 1.35 -8.21 4.03
C LEU A 31 2.45 -8.54 5.04
N ASN A 32 2.13 -8.59 6.34
CA ASN A 32 3.09 -8.96 7.38
C ASN A 32 3.56 -10.41 7.24
N GLU A 33 2.65 -11.35 6.99
CA GLU A 33 3.03 -12.76 6.78
C GLU A 33 3.87 -12.95 5.51
N VAL A 34 3.46 -12.32 4.41
CA VAL A 34 4.16 -12.44 3.13
C VAL A 34 5.55 -11.78 3.20
N LYS A 35 5.73 -10.73 4.00
CA LYS A 35 7.05 -10.12 4.24
C LYS A 35 8.02 -11.04 4.97
N LYS A 36 7.54 -11.93 5.85
CA LYS A 36 8.39 -12.94 6.51
C LYS A 36 8.91 -13.97 5.51
N ILE A 37 8.08 -14.34 4.55
CA ILE A 37 8.39 -15.38 3.55
C ILE A 37 9.27 -14.81 2.42
N ALA A 38 8.92 -13.65 1.87
CA ALA A 38 9.58 -13.07 0.70
C ALA A 38 9.89 -11.57 0.90
N PRO A 39 10.81 -11.23 1.82
CA PRO A 39 11.11 -9.83 2.16
C PRO A 39 11.61 -9.05 0.94
N THR A 40 12.41 -9.64 0.06
CA THR A 40 12.98 -8.95 -1.11
C THR A 40 11.91 -8.39 -2.05
N ILE A 41 10.83 -9.15 -2.27
CA ILE A 41 9.74 -8.77 -3.17
C ILE A 41 8.81 -7.77 -2.47
N PHE A 42 8.43 -8.04 -1.22
CA PHE A 42 7.40 -7.28 -0.50
C PHE A 42 7.95 -6.16 0.40
N ARG A 43 9.26 -5.89 0.37
CA ARG A 43 9.92 -4.81 1.13
C ARG A 43 9.23 -3.46 0.92
N LYS A 44 8.89 -3.14 -0.33
CA LYS A 44 8.22 -1.90 -0.72
C LYS A 44 6.74 -2.10 -1.07
N ALA A 45 6.12 -3.18 -0.60
CA ALA A 45 4.69 -3.40 -0.80
C ALA A 45 3.86 -2.64 0.23
N GLY A 46 2.72 -2.11 -0.21
CA GLY A 46 1.85 -1.23 0.56
C GLY A 46 1.19 -0.17 -0.33
N PRO A 47 0.52 0.83 0.26
CA PRO A 47 -0.21 1.83 -0.50
C PRO A 47 0.76 2.75 -1.27
N PRO A 48 0.43 3.14 -2.52
CA PRO A 48 1.31 3.90 -3.40
C PRO A 48 1.72 5.26 -2.83
N CYS A 49 0.87 5.86 -1.97
CA CYS A 49 1.18 7.10 -1.26
C CYS A 49 2.39 6.99 -0.33
N LYS A 50 2.63 5.80 0.26
CA LYS A 50 3.80 5.53 1.13
C LYS A 50 4.97 4.94 0.37
N THR A 51 4.72 4.10 -0.63
CA THR A 51 5.78 3.35 -1.32
C THR A 51 6.40 4.14 -2.47
N ARG A 52 5.59 4.89 -3.23
CA ARG A 52 6.02 5.69 -4.38
C ARG A 52 5.92 7.20 -4.13
N GLY A 53 5.29 7.62 -3.04
CA GLY A 53 5.06 9.04 -2.75
C GLY A 53 4.04 9.69 -3.70
N ILE A 54 3.18 8.89 -4.34
CA ILE A 54 2.19 9.36 -5.30
C ILE A 54 0.84 8.72 -4.93
N CYS A 55 -0.23 9.51 -4.89
CA CYS A 55 -1.58 8.99 -4.71
C CYS A 55 -2.28 8.90 -6.08
N PRO A 56 -2.57 7.69 -6.61
CA PRO A 56 -3.22 7.54 -7.91
C PRO A 56 -4.66 8.07 -7.89
N GLU A 57 -5.32 8.03 -6.73
CA GLU A 57 -6.69 8.52 -6.56
C GLU A 57 -6.78 10.05 -6.41
N LYS A 58 -5.63 10.74 -6.25
CA LYS A 58 -5.55 12.21 -6.05
C LYS A 58 -6.48 12.76 -4.96
N ARG A 59 -6.73 11.95 -3.91
CA ARG A 59 -7.54 12.32 -2.76
C ARG A 59 -6.71 13.07 -1.73
N GLU A 60 -6.75 14.40 -1.79
CA GLU A 60 -5.98 15.30 -0.93
C GLU A 60 -6.50 15.32 0.52
N ASP A 61 -7.75 14.91 0.73
CA ASP A 61 -8.38 14.70 2.03
C ASP A 61 -7.78 13.50 2.80
N CYS A 62 -7.01 12.64 2.12
CA CYS A 62 -6.41 11.47 2.72
C CYS A 62 -5.33 11.85 3.75
N PRO A 63 -5.35 11.29 4.98
CA PRO A 63 -4.30 11.52 5.98
C PRO A 63 -2.90 11.08 5.52
N TRP A 64 -2.82 10.17 4.55
CA TRP A 64 -1.56 9.67 3.99
C TRP A 64 -1.18 10.31 2.66
N TYR A 65 -1.88 11.36 2.25
CA TYR A 65 -1.58 12.04 1.00
C TYR A 65 -0.13 12.54 1.01
N PRO A 66 0.66 12.25 -0.05
CA PRO A 66 2.04 12.70 -0.11
C PRO A 66 2.08 14.22 -0.24
N LYS A 67 2.53 14.90 0.82
CA LYS A 67 2.79 16.35 0.77
C LYS A 67 3.99 16.58 -0.13
N LYS A 68 3.90 17.54 -1.07
CA LYS A 68 5.06 17.98 -1.84
C LYS A 68 6.12 18.44 -0.82
N LYS A 69 7.30 17.82 -0.85
CA LYS A 69 8.46 18.41 -0.18
C LYS A 69 8.89 19.56 -1.06
N ASP A 70 8.70 20.80 -0.59
CA ASP A 70 9.30 21.96 -1.21
C ASP A 70 10.80 21.70 -1.33
N ARG A 71 11.30 21.63 -2.57
CA ARG A 71 12.74 21.66 -2.82
C ARG A 71 13.15 23.12 -2.69
N THR A 72 13.52 23.53 -1.49
CA THR A 72 14.49 24.62 -1.29
C THR A 72 15.82 24.24 -1.92
#